data_AF-A0A0K1S2H3-F1
#
_entry.id   AF-A0A0K1S2H3-F1
#
_cell.length_a   1.000
_cell.length_b   1.000
_cell.length_c   1.000
_cell.angle_alpha   90.00
_cell.angle_beta   90.00
_cell.angle_gamma   90.00
#
_symmetry.space_group_name_H-M   'P 1'
#
loop_
_entity.id
_entity.type
_entity.pdbx_description
1 polymer ?
#
loop_
_entity_poly.entity_id
_entity_poly.type
_entity_poly.pdbx_seq_one_letter_code
_entity_poly.pdbx_strand_id
1 'polypeptide(L)'
;MIVEAGWHPFLRINHQGLVKISPHGQWQPLDALVSAPGQSWSGQVVCFKTNPLACTLLARWDSGYQEPWLVLTDLEPQMADALWYGLRPSTECVYRDLKSDGWQWQNTRLLDPQRAERLWLAMAVATLKDGYAGWRSGKSISSTRFRATSPPTYYL
;
A
#
# COMPACT_ATOMS: atom_id res chain seq x y z
N MET A 1 -1.96 2.08 -21.04
CA MET A 1 -2.76 1.39 -20.00
C MET A 1 -2.01 1.50 -18.66
N ILE A 2 -2.58 2.17 -17.66
CA ILE A 2 -2.00 2.68 -16.39
C ILE A 2 -0.81 3.67 -16.50
N VAL A 3 0.34 3.30 -17.08
CA VAL A 3 1.52 4.18 -17.16
C VAL A 3 1.25 5.39 -18.05
N GLU A 4 0.59 5.18 -19.19
CA GLU A 4 0.10 6.25 -20.07
C GLU A 4 -0.88 7.22 -19.38
N ALA A 5 -1.51 6.79 -18.28
CA ALA A 5 -2.38 7.63 -17.45
C ALA A 5 -1.62 8.28 -16.28
N GLY A 6 -0.28 8.18 -16.25
CA GLY A 6 0.58 8.72 -15.20
C GLY A 6 0.72 7.84 -13.96
N TRP A 7 0.24 6.60 -13.99
CA TRP A 7 0.28 5.68 -12.85
C TRP A 7 1.44 4.69 -12.98
N HIS A 8 2.41 4.81 -12.08
CA HIS A 8 3.60 3.96 -12.02
C HIS A 8 3.40 2.84 -10.99
N PRO A 9 3.43 1.55 -11.39
CA PRO A 9 3.23 0.44 -10.46
C PRO A 9 4.37 0.29 -9.45
N PHE A 10 4.03 0.00 -8.19
CA PHE A 10 4.95 -0.48 -7.16
C PHE A 10 4.51 -1.88 -6.70
N LEU A 11 5.03 -2.90 -7.36
CA LEU A 11 4.62 -4.29 -7.15
C LEU A 11 5.64 -5.03 -6.28
N ARG A 12 5.25 -5.43 -5.07
CA ARG A 12 6.06 -6.35 -4.27
C ARG A 12 5.95 -7.76 -4.82
N ILE A 13 7.10 -8.42 -4.93
CA ILE A 13 7.24 -9.82 -5.32
C ILE A 13 7.83 -10.63 -4.15
N ASN A 14 7.65 -11.94 -4.21
CA ASN A 14 8.29 -12.86 -3.26
C ASN A 14 9.75 -13.12 -3.68
N HIS A 15 10.54 -13.72 -2.79
CA HIS A 15 11.92 -14.14 -3.06
C HIS A 15 12.05 -15.22 -4.14
N GLN A 16 10.94 -15.84 -4.52
CA GLN A 16 10.90 -16.88 -5.54
C GLN A 16 11.01 -16.24 -6.93
N GLY A 17 12.14 -16.45 -7.59
CA GLY A 17 12.33 -16.02 -8.96
C GLY A 17 13.79 -15.88 -9.33
N LEU A 18 13.99 -15.57 -10.61
CA LEU A 18 15.29 -15.25 -11.17
C LEU A 18 15.25 -13.85 -11.74
N VAL A 19 16.37 -13.16 -11.62
CA VAL A 19 16.60 -11.81 -12.09
C VAL A 19 17.85 -11.79 -12.96
N LYS A 20 17.89 -10.84 -13.88
CA LYS A 20 19.00 -10.64 -14.80
C LYS A 20 19.32 -9.15 -14.86
N ILE A 21 20.49 -8.74 -14.39
CA ILE A 21 20.87 -7.30 -14.28
C ILE A 21 21.23 -6.69 -15.66
N SER A 22 21.60 -7.52 -16.63
CA SER A 22 21.90 -7.07 -18.00
C SER A 22 21.22 -7.99 -19.00
N PRO A 23 20.70 -7.52 -20.14
CA PRO A 23 20.13 -8.36 -21.19
C PRO A 23 21.02 -9.52 -21.67
N HIS A 24 22.34 -9.45 -21.44
CA HIS A 24 23.32 -10.50 -21.74
C HIS A 24 23.86 -11.23 -20.51
N GLY A 25 23.48 -10.83 -19.29
CA GLY A 25 23.91 -11.46 -18.04
C GLY A 25 23.35 -12.87 -17.82
N GLN A 26 23.78 -13.49 -16.72
CA GLN A 26 23.21 -14.75 -16.26
C GLN A 26 21.97 -14.51 -15.39
N TRP A 27 21.08 -15.50 -15.37
CA TRP A 27 19.99 -15.55 -14.41
C TRP A 27 20.55 -15.87 -13.04
N GLN A 28 20.23 -15.04 -12.06
CA GLN A 28 20.60 -15.23 -10.66
C GLN A 28 19.35 -15.14 -9.78
N PRO A 29 19.34 -15.77 -8.60
CA PRO A 29 18.21 -15.66 -7.69
C PRO A 29 18.10 -14.24 -7.12
N LEU A 30 16.89 -13.83 -6.76
CA LEU A 30 16.60 -12.47 -6.28
C LEU A 30 17.26 -12.14 -4.93
N ASP A 31 17.46 -13.14 -4.08
CA ASP A 31 18.13 -13.02 -2.77
C ASP A 31 19.64 -12.75 -2.88
N ALA A 32 20.25 -13.00 -4.04
CA ALA A 32 21.64 -12.64 -4.30
C ALA A 32 21.86 -11.11 -4.37
N LEU A 33 20.79 -10.32 -4.57
CA LEU A 33 20.90 -8.87 -4.65
C LEU A 33 20.99 -8.19 -3.27
N VAL A 34 20.38 -8.79 -2.27
CA VAL A 34 20.36 -8.29 -0.88
C VAL A 34 20.41 -9.50 0.04
N SER A 35 21.59 -9.81 0.54
CA SER A 35 21.87 -11.06 1.25
C SER A 35 21.93 -10.91 2.77
N ALA A 36 21.90 -9.68 3.29
CA ALA A 36 21.91 -9.42 4.72
C ALA A 36 21.05 -8.21 5.12
N PRO A 37 20.51 -8.17 6.36
CA PRO A 37 19.88 -6.97 6.92
C PRO A 37 20.83 -5.77 6.92
N GLY A 38 20.28 -4.57 6.70
CA GLY A 38 21.00 -3.31 6.53
C GLY A 38 21.39 -3.00 5.08
N GLN A 39 21.14 -3.91 4.13
CA GLN A 39 21.47 -3.72 2.73
C GLN A 39 20.29 -3.20 1.92
N SER A 40 20.59 -2.38 0.91
CA SER A 40 19.65 -1.93 -0.10
C SER A 40 20.31 -1.94 -1.47
N TRP A 41 19.53 -2.24 -2.50
CA TRP A 41 19.98 -2.29 -3.88
C TRP A 41 18.87 -1.80 -4.82
N SER A 42 19.24 -1.11 -5.89
CA SER A 42 18.31 -0.67 -6.93
C SER A 42 18.96 -0.75 -8.29
N GLY A 43 18.24 -1.23 -9.30
CA GLY A 43 18.77 -1.27 -10.66
C GLY A 43 17.75 -1.75 -11.69
N GLN A 44 18.03 -1.42 -12.95
CA GLN A 44 17.29 -1.98 -14.08
C GLN A 44 17.63 -3.45 -14.23
N VAL A 45 16.60 -4.27 -14.45
CA VAL A 45 16.69 -5.72 -14.54
C VAL A 45 15.67 -6.28 -15.53
N VAL A 46 15.85 -7.53 -15.89
CA VAL A 46 14.80 -8.38 -16.45
C VAL A 46 14.42 -9.43 -15.40
N CYS A 47 13.17 -9.41 -14.97
CA CYS A 47 12.62 -10.35 -13.99
C CYS A 47 11.85 -11.48 -14.70
N PHE A 48 11.88 -12.67 -14.09
CA PHE A 48 11.15 -13.89 -14.50
C PHE A 48 11.63 -14.53 -15.81
N LYS A 49 11.80 -15.86 -15.79
CA LYS A 49 12.31 -16.62 -16.95
C LYS A 49 11.23 -16.91 -18.00
N THR A 50 10.01 -17.24 -17.58
CA THR A 50 8.92 -17.69 -18.47
C THR A 50 8.22 -16.52 -19.17
N ASN A 51 8.07 -15.38 -18.50
CA ASN A 51 7.53 -14.16 -19.08
C ASN A 51 8.41 -12.97 -18.67
N PRO A 52 9.51 -12.72 -19.40
CA PRO A 52 10.50 -11.72 -19.02
C PRO A 52 9.92 -10.31 -18.96
N LEU A 53 10.15 -9.62 -17.85
CA LEU A 53 9.70 -8.26 -17.61
C LEU A 53 10.91 -7.35 -17.40
N ALA A 54 11.15 -6.43 -18.34
CA ALA A 54 12.12 -5.34 -18.15
C ALA A 54 11.52 -4.30 -17.19
N CYS A 55 12.21 -4.04 -16.09
CA CYS A 55 11.75 -3.15 -15.02
C CYS A 55 12.92 -2.70 -14.13
N THR A 56 12.65 -1.78 -13.22
CA THR A 56 13.54 -1.48 -12.10
C THR A 56 13.14 -2.34 -10.91
N LEU A 57 14.12 -2.99 -10.29
CA LEU A 57 13.94 -3.69 -9.03
C LEU A 57 14.57 -2.86 -7.90
N LEU A 58 13.77 -2.61 -6.87
CA LEU A 58 14.14 -1.97 -5.62
C LEU A 58 14.13 -3.05 -4.54
N ALA A 59 15.31 -3.37 -4.02
CA ALA A 59 15.49 -4.39 -3.00
C ALA A 59 16.01 -3.74 -1.71
N ARG A 60 15.41 -4.07 -0.57
CA ARG A 60 15.77 -3.50 0.72
C ARG A 60 15.54 -4.49 1.84
N TRP A 61 16.54 -4.69 2.69
CA TRP A 61 16.41 -5.51 3.89
C TRP A 61 16.78 -4.67 5.10
N ASP A 62 15.79 -4.20 5.86
CA ASP A 62 16.05 -3.47 7.10
C ASP A 62 16.14 -4.42 8.31
N SER A 63 16.88 -4.02 9.33
CA SER A 63 17.02 -4.78 10.59
C SER A 63 15.66 -4.96 11.28
N GLY A 64 15.39 -6.18 11.77
CA GLY A 64 14.14 -6.52 12.44
C GLY A 64 13.07 -7.14 11.53
N TYR A 65 13.30 -7.16 10.21
CA TYR A 65 12.45 -7.86 9.25
C TYR A 65 13.04 -9.23 8.89
N GLN A 66 12.17 -10.24 8.82
CA GLN A 66 12.57 -11.62 8.50
C GLN A 66 13.01 -11.78 7.04
N GLU A 67 12.44 -10.99 6.14
CA GLU A 67 12.62 -11.10 4.69
C GLU A 67 12.83 -9.72 4.06
N PRO A 68 13.66 -9.59 3.00
CA PRO A 68 13.78 -8.36 2.24
C PRO A 68 12.46 -7.95 1.56
N TRP A 69 12.28 -6.64 1.35
CA TRP A 69 11.33 -6.13 0.38
C TRP A 69 11.94 -6.14 -1.01
N LEU A 70 11.25 -6.78 -1.95
CA LEU A 70 11.57 -6.78 -3.36
C LEU A 70 10.41 -6.14 -4.10
N VAL A 71 10.64 -4.97 -4.70
CA VAL A 71 9.60 -4.15 -5.33
C VAL A 71 9.98 -3.83 -6.76
N LEU A 72 9.08 -4.13 -7.70
CA LEU A 72 9.22 -3.80 -9.11
C LEU A 72 8.50 -2.50 -9.44
N THR A 73 9.14 -1.68 -10.27
CA THR A 73 8.59 -0.44 -10.81
C THR A 73 9.08 -0.20 -12.24
N ASP A 74 8.34 0.60 -13.00
CA ASP A 74 8.72 1.09 -14.33
C ASP A 74 9.56 2.37 -14.27
N LEU A 75 9.67 3.00 -13.10
CA LEU A 75 10.50 4.18 -12.89
C LEU A 75 11.99 3.85 -12.94
N GLU A 76 12.80 4.84 -13.30
CA GLU A 76 14.26 4.73 -13.21
C GLU A 76 14.74 4.54 -11.76
N PRO A 77 15.84 3.80 -11.52
CA PRO A 77 16.34 3.53 -10.16
C PRO A 77 16.62 4.78 -9.33
N GLN A 78 16.98 5.90 -9.97
CA GLN A 78 17.25 7.16 -9.27
C GLN A 78 15.98 7.95 -8.90
N MET A 79 14.82 7.57 -9.46
CA MET A 79 13.54 8.24 -9.26
C MET A 79 12.64 7.54 -8.24
N ALA A 80 13.04 6.38 -7.73
CA ALA A 80 12.20 5.53 -6.90
C ALA A 80 12.96 4.96 -5.70
N ASP A 81 12.27 4.82 -4.56
CA ASP A 81 12.82 4.24 -3.34
C ASP A 81 11.90 3.12 -2.84
N ALA A 82 12.49 2.00 -2.41
CA ALA A 82 11.76 0.88 -1.80
C ALA A 82 10.92 1.32 -0.59
N LEU A 83 11.33 2.37 0.12
CA LEU A 83 10.60 2.94 1.26
C LEU A 83 9.20 3.44 0.90
N TRP A 84 8.96 3.83 -0.36
CA TRP A 84 7.62 4.27 -0.79
C TRP A 84 6.60 3.14 -0.67
N TYR A 85 7.04 1.88 -0.82
CA TYR A 85 6.21 0.72 -0.57
C TYR A 85 5.76 0.60 0.90
N GLY A 86 6.53 1.18 1.83
CA GLY A 86 6.18 1.26 3.25
C GLY A 86 4.90 2.06 3.53
N LEU A 87 4.40 2.85 2.57
CA LEU A 87 3.11 3.54 2.68
C LEU A 87 1.91 2.62 2.46
N ARG A 88 2.12 1.43 1.87
CA ARG A 88 1.05 0.49 1.50
C ARG A 88 0.15 0.06 2.66
N PRO A 89 0.64 -0.25 3.86
CA PRO A 89 -0.24 -0.61 4.98
C PRO A 89 -1.28 0.47 5.32
N SER A 90 -0.99 1.74 5.01
CA SER A 90 -1.92 2.84 5.23
C SER A 90 -3.24 2.67 4.46
N THR A 91 -3.21 2.05 3.27
CA THR A 91 -4.44 1.82 2.49
C THR A 91 -5.33 0.77 3.15
N GLU A 92 -4.74 -0.27 3.75
CA GLU A 92 -5.46 -1.30 4.50
C GLU A 92 -6.07 -0.72 5.79
N CYS A 93 -5.34 0.13 6.50
CA CYS A 93 -5.85 0.83 7.67
C CYS A 93 -7.07 1.69 7.33
N VAL A 94 -6.96 2.54 6.29
CA VAL A 94 -8.07 3.39 5.86
C VAL A 94 -9.27 2.54 5.42
N TYR A 95 -9.05 1.44 4.70
CA TYR A 95 -10.14 0.55 4.31
C TYR A 95 -10.81 -0.12 5.50
N ARG A 96 -10.04 -0.53 6.51
CA ARG A 96 -10.56 -1.10 7.76
C ARG A 96 -11.39 -0.09 8.54
N ASP A 97 -10.91 1.15 8.63
CA ASP A 97 -11.60 2.26 9.29
C ASP A 97 -12.91 2.63 8.56
N LEU A 98 -12.92 2.60 7.23
CA LEU A 98 -14.14 2.80 6.43
C LEU A 98 -15.16 1.67 6.62
N LYS A 99 -14.70 0.46 6.92
CA LYS A 99 -15.52 -0.73 7.13
C LYS A 99 -15.73 -1.03 8.62
N SER A 100 -15.09 -2.06 9.13
CA SER A 100 -15.45 -2.69 10.41
C SER A 100 -15.06 -1.88 11.63
N ASP A 101 -14.09 -0.98 11.52
CA ASP A 101 -13.42 -0.39 12.69
C ASP A 101 -13.78 1.09 12.92
N GLY A 102 -14.51 1.72 11.98
CA GLY A 102 -14.92 3.11 12.09
C GLY A 102 -16.32 3.35 11.53
N TRP A 103 -16.39 3.76 10.25
CA TRP A 103 -17.60 4.31 9.63
C TRP A 103 -18.68 3.26 9.32
N GLN A 104 -18.33 1.97 9.25
CA GLN A 104 -19.28 0.88 8.99
C GLN A 104 -20.11 1.12 7.73
N TRP A 105 -19.46 1.62 6.66
CA TRP A 105 -20.19 2.14 5.49
C TRP A 105 -21.13 1.09 4.87
N GLN A 106 -20.78 -0.20 4.95
CA GLN A 106 -21.60 -1.31 4.48
C GLN A 106 -22.98 -1.40 5.15
N ASN A 107 -23.17 -0.79 6.33
CA ASN A 107 -24.44 -0.79 7.06
C ASN A 107 -25.40 0.32 6.63
N THR A 108 -24.96 1.24 5.75
CA THR A 108 -25.76 2.40 5.33
C THR A 108 -26.92 2.03 4.40
N ARG A 109 -26.92 0.83 3.81
CA ARG A 109 -27.94 0.31 2.87
C ARG A 109 -28.26 1.28 1.71
N LEU A 110 -27.32 2.14 1.35
CA LEU A 110 -27.46 3.10 0.25
C LEU A 110 -27.45 2.37 -1.10
N LEU A 111 -28.55 2.47 -1.83
CA LEU A 111 -28.71 1.88 -3.17
C LEU A 111 -28.56 2.91 -4.29
N ASP A 112 -28.68 4.20 -3.99
CA ASP A 112 -28.52 5.29 -4.95
C ASP A 112 -27.01 5.64 -5.10
N PRO A 113 -26.42 5.44 -6.29
CA PRO A 113 -24.99 5.68 -6.53
C PRO A 113 -24.56 7.12 -6.26
N GLN A 114 -25.39 8.11 -6.59
CA GLN A 114 -25.02 9.52 -6.40
C GLN A 114 -24.98 9.91 -4.92
N ARG A 115 -25.85 9.31 -4.10
CA ARG A 115 -25.83 9.50 -2.65
C ARG A 115 -24.67 8.74 -2.00
N ALA A 116 -24.34 7.55 -2.51
CA ALA A 116 -23.17 6.81 -2.07
C ALA A 116 -21.88 7.61 -2.35
N GLU A 117 -21.73 8.18 -3.54
CA GLU A 117 -20.57 9.00 -3.92
C GLU A 117 -20.35 10.19 -2.95
N ARG A 118 -21.42 10.95 -2.67
CA ARG A 118 -21.35 12.09 -1.72
C ARG A 118 -20.98 11.64 -0.31
N LEU A 119 -21.52 10.52 0.16
CA LEU A 119 -21.18 9.97 1.46
C LEU A 119 -19.71 9.50 1.52
N TRP A 120 -19.24 8.84 0.47
CA TRP A 120 -17.84 8.41 0.34
C TRP A 120 -16.88 9.61 0.39
N LEU A 121 -17.20 10.70 -0.31
CA LEU A 121 -16.42 11.93 -0.23
C LEU A 121 -16.38 12.48 1.21
N ALA A 122 -17.52 12.56 1.89
CA ALA A 122 -17.60 13.04 3.26
C ALA A 122 -16.77 12.17 4.23
N MET A 123 -16.85 10.84 4.12
CA MET A 123 -16.06 9.91 4.93
C MET A 123 -14.56 10.03 4.64
N ALA A 124 -14.16 10.20 3.37
CA ALA A 124 -12.76 10.39 3.01
C ALA A 124 -12.19 11.68 3.64
N VAL A 125 -12.91 12.80 3.56
CA VAL A 125 -12.51 14.07 4.18
C VAL A 125 -12.44 13.97 5.70
N ALA A 126 -13.41 13.32 6.33
CA ALA A 126 -13.40 13.10 7.78
C ALA A 126 -12.21 12.23 8.22
N THR A 127 -11.96 11.13 7.50
CA THR A 127 -10.83 10.22 7.78
C THR A 127 -9.47 10.92 7.62
N LEU A 128 -9.32 11.79 6.61
CA LEU A 128 -8.11 12.61 6.46
C LEU A 128 -7.91 13.58 7.63
N LYS A 129 -8.99 14.23 8.09
CA LYS A 129 -8.95 15.16 9.23
C LYS A 129 -8.59 14.45 10.54
N ASP A 130 -9.22 13.30 10.79
CA ASP A 130 -9.00 12.51 11.99
C ASP A 130 -7.62 11.84 11.98
N GLY A 131 -7.17 11.36 10.82
CA GLY A 131 -5.81 10.83 10.64
C GLY A 131 -4.73 11.88 10.88
N TYR A 132 -4.92 13.11 10.38
CA TYR A 132 -4.01 14.24 10.65
C TYR A 132 -3.95 14.61 12.14
N ALA A 133 -5.09 14.60 12.84
CA ALA A 133 -5.15 14.86 14.28
C ALA A 133 -4.56 13.71 15.12
N GLY A 134 -4.80 12.46 14.72
CA GLY A 134 -4.25 11.25 15.33
C GLY A 134 -2.74 11.15 15.22
N TRP A 135 -2.17 11.52 14.06
CA TRP A 135 -0.73 11.58 13.85
C TRP A 135 -0.03 12.61 14.75
N ARG A 136 -0.63 13.79 14.97
CA ARG A 136 -0.09 14.80 15.92
C ARG A 136 -0.19 14.40 17.39
N SER A 137 -1.08 13.47 17.74
CA SER A 137 -1.38 13.08 19.12
C SER A 137 -0.90 11.68 19.49
N GLY A 138 -0.32 10.93 18.54
CA GLY A 138 0.14 9.55 18.76
C GLY A 138 -0.98 8.55 19.02
N LYS A 139 -2.23 8.86 18.64
CA LYS A 139 -3.41 8.02 18.91
C LYS A 139 -4.06 7.55 17.61
N SER A 140 -4.34 6.25 17.53
CA SER A 140 -5.18 5.66 16.49
C SER A 140 -6.64 6.12 16.66
N ILE A 141 -7.34 6.30 15.54
CA ILE A 141 -8.78 6.62 15.41
C ILE A 141 -9.65 5.65 16.22
N SER A 142 -9.17 4.42 16.45
CA SER A 142 -9.84 3.36 17.22
C SER A 142 -10.23 3.74 18.65
N SER A 143 -9.69 4.83 19.22
CA SER A 143 -10.04 5.26 20.59
C SER A 143 -11.36 6.05 20.69
N THR A 144 -11.94 6.52 19.60
CA THR A 144 -13.20 7.27 19.62
C THR A 144 -14.31 6.44 19.00
N ARG A 145 -14.87 5.49 19.76
CA ARG A 145 -16.19 4.95 19.44
C ARG A 145 -17.15 6.14 19.35
N PHE A 146 -17.66 6.42 18.16
CA PHE A 146 -18.89 7.18 18.02
C PHE A 146 -19.99 6.33 18.67
N ARG A 147 -20.24 6.54 19.98
CA ARG A 147 -21.44 6.00 20.63
C ARG A 147 -22.60 6.68 19.93
N ALA A 148 -23.28 5.95 19.06
CA ALA A 148 -24.62 6.32 18.64
C ALA A 148 -25.43 6.56 19.92
N THR A 149 -25.79 7.81 20.18
CA THR A 149 -26.74 8.15 21.23
C THR A 149 -28.04 7.43 20.89
N SER A 150 -28.51 6.58 21.81
CA SER A 150 -29.78 5.87 21.67
C SER A 150 -30.90 6.84 21.27
N PRO A 151 -31.78 6.50 20.32
CA PRO A 151 -32.90 7.36 19.98
C PRO A 151 -33.86 7.45 21.18
N PRO A 152 -34.49 8.63 21.41
CA PRO A 152 -35.44 8.79 22.51
C PRO A 152 -36.64 7.87 22.28
N THR A 153 -36.95 7.07 23.30
CA THR A 153 -38.11 6.19 23.33
C THR A 153 -39.36 7.07 23.46
N TYR A 154 -40.10 7.26 22.37
CA TYR A 154 -41.45 7.78 22.45
C TYR A 154 -42.40 6.60 22.64
N TYR A 155 -42.92 6.46 23.85
CA TYR A 155 -44.09 5.63 24.14
C TYR A 155 -45.34 6.38 23.70
N LEU A 156 -46.07 5.83 22.74
CA LEU A 156 -47.54 5.86 22.68
C LEU A 156 -48.01 4.53 22.07
#